data_AF-A0A7K2NQU4-F1
#
_entry.id   AF-A0A7K2NQU4-F1
#
_cell.length_a   1.000
_cell.length_b   1.000
_cell.length_c   1.000
_cell.angle_alpha   90.00
_cell.angle_beta   90.00
_cell.angle_gamma   90.00
#
_symmetry.space_group_name_H-M   'P 1'
#
loop_
_entity.id
_entity.type
_entity.pdbx_description
1 polymer ?
#
loop_
_entity_poly.entity_id
_entity_poly.type
_entity_poly.pdbx_seq_one_letter_code
_entity_poly.pdbx_strand_id
1 'polypeptide(L)'
;AIERLGRTQVAMETARARLLYGEWLRREGRRADARAQLRTAHALFTRFGAQAFAERAVRELRATGETVARRDAAAVAALTP
;
A
#
# COMPACT_ATOMS: atom_id res chain seq x y z
N ALA A 1 -11.83 -6.23 21.94
CA ALA A 1 -11.20 -6.91 20.79
C ALA A 1 -11.87 -6.53 19.45
N ILE A 2 -13.20 -6.60 19.35
CA ILE A 2 -13.98 -6.31 18.12
C ILE A 2 -13.75 -4.89 17.58
N GLU A 3 -13.70 -3.87 18.43
CA GLU A 3 -13.49 -2.49 17.95
C GLU A 3 -12.09 -2.27 17.33
N ARG A 4 -11.06 -2.92 17.87
CA ARG A 4 -9.71 -2.94 17.27
C ARG A 4 -9.72 -3.66 15.92
N LEU A 5 -10.44 -4.79 15.83
CA LEU A 5 -10.61 -5.54 14.59
C LEU A 5 -11.41 -4.75 13.52
N GLY A 6 -12.42 -3.99 13.94
CA GLY A 6 -13.20 -3.10 13.07
C GLY A 6 -12.35 -1.98 12.47
N ARG A 7 -11.49 -1.34 13.27
CA ARG A 7 -10.52 -0.35 12.77
C ARG A 7 -9.55 -0.94 11.75
N THR A 8 -9.10 -2.17 11.96
CA THR A 8 -8.25 -2.86 10.98
C THR A 8 -8.99 -3.27 9.71
N GLN A 9 -10.29 -3.62 9.79
CA GLN A 9 -11.08 -3.95 8.61
C GLN A 9 -11.26 -2.73 7.69
N VAL A 10 -11.64 -1.57 8.25
CA VAL A 10 -11.75 -0.32 7.50
C VAL A 10 -10.40 0.08 6.88
N ALA A 11 -9.31 -0.12 7.62
CA ALA A 11 -7.97 0.15 7.09
C ALA A 11 -7.55 -0.83 5.98
N MET A 12 -7.97 -2.11 6.05
CA MET A 12 -7.76 -3.11 5.01
C MET A 12 -8.58 -2.81 3.75
N GLU A 13 -9.84 -2.38 3.90
CA GLU A 13 -10.68 -1.93 2.79
C GLU A 13 -10.08 -0.70 2.11
N THR A 14 -9.60 0.26 2.91
CA THR A 14 -8.86 1.43 2.41
C THR A 14 -7.60 1.04 1.64
N ALA A 15 -6.82 0.08 2.15
CA ALA A 15 -5.63 -0.43 1.47
C ALA A 15 -5.96 -1.09 0.12
N ARG A 16 -7.04 -1.88 0.06
CA ARG A 16 -7.53 -2.50 -1.18
C ARG A 16 -8.02 -1.47 -2.19
N ALA A 17 -8.74 -0.44 -1.75
CA ALA A 17 -9.19 0.64 -2.61
C ALA A 17 -8.01 1.38 -3.25
N ARG A 18 -6.98 1.70 -2.46
CA ARG A 18 -5.75 2.34 -2.96
C ARG A 18 -4.98 1.47 -3.94
N LEU A 19 -4.90 0.16 -3.70
CA LEU A 19 -4.26 -0.79 -4.63
C LEU A 19 -4.97 -0.77 -5.99
N LEU A 20 -6.29 -0.95 -6.01
CA LEU A 20 -7.08 -0.97 -7.24
C LEU A 20 -7.04 0.38 -7.98
N TYR A 21 -7.09 1.48 -7.24
CA TYR A 21 -7.01 2.81 -7.84
C TYR A 21 -5.62 3.08 -8.43
N GLY A 22 -4.55 2.66 -7.76
CA GLY A 22 -3.19 2.74 -8.28
C GLY A 22 -2.98 1.91 -9.55
N GLU A 23 -3.54 0.71 -9.60
CA GLU A 23 -3.54 -0.15 -10.79
C GLU A 23 -4.26 0.51 -11.98
N TRP A 24 -5.41 1.12 -11.72
CA TRP A 24 -6.16 1.87 -12.73
C TRP A 24 -5.37 3.09 -13.21
N LEU A 25 -4.84 3.92 -12.30
CA LEU A 25 -4.01 5.08 -12.65
C LEU A 25 -2.78 4.72 -13.50
N ARG A 26 -2.16 3.56 -13.23
CA ARG A 26 -1.06 3.05 -14.05
C ARG A 26 -1.53 2.80 -15.50
N ARG A 27 -2.69 2.18 -15.67
CA ARG A 27 -3.28 1.90 -17.01
C ARG A 27 -3.62 3.20 -17.74
N GLU A 28 -4.03 4.24 -17.02
CA GLU A 28 -4.28 5.59 -17.56
C GLU A 28 -3.00 6.40 -17.81
N GLY A 29 -1.80 5.83 -17.65
CA GLY A 29 -0.53 6.53 -17.85
C GLY A 29 -0.17 7.55 -16.76
N ARG A 30 -0.98 7.71 -15.71
CA ARG A 30 -0.77 8.61 -14.58
C ARG A 30 0.21 8.02 -13.56
N ARG A 31 1.45 7.77 -14.00
CA ARG A 31 2.46 7.01 -13.24
C ARG A 31 2.80 7.62 -11.88
N ALA A 32 2.87 8.94 -11.76
CA ALA A 32 3.19 9.60 -10.48
C ALA A 32 2.10 9.36 -9.43
N ASP A 33 0.83 9.54 -9.81
CA ASP A 33 -0.32 9.31 -8.94
C ASP A 33 -0.44 7.84 -8.57
N ALA A 34 -0.23 6.94 -9.55
CA ALA A 34 -0.22 5.50 -9.32
C ALA A 34 0.78 5.11 -8.23
N ARG A 35 2.02 5.61 -8.30
CA ARG A 35 3.05 5.34 -7.28
C ARG A 35 2.62 5.77 -5.89
N ALA A 36 2.03 6.97 -5.75
CA ALA A 36 1.57 7.45 -4.45
C ALA A 36 0.52 6.52 -3.80
N GLN A 37 -0.45 6.06 -4.60
CA GLN A 37 -1.47 5.14 -4.12
C GLN A 37 -0.91 3.75 -3.80
N LEU A 38 -0.05 3.22 -4.67
CA LEU A 38 0.52 1.88 -4.53
C LEU A 38 1.52 1.79 -3.36
N ARG A 39 2.32 2.84 -3.08
CA ARG A 39 3.20 2.88 -1.90
C ARG A 39 2.40 2.87 -0.60
N THR A 40 1.32 3.67 -0.55
CA THR A 40 0.44 3.71 0.62
C THR A 40 -0.24 2.36 0.84
N ALA A 41 -0.74 1.73 -0.23
CA ALA A 41 -1.31 0.38 -0.15
C ALA A 41 -0.28 -0.64 0.34
N HIS A 42 0.96 -0.62 -0.20
CA HIS A 42 2.03 -1.50 0.23
C HIS A 42 2.35 -1.35 1.72
N ALA A 43 2.53 -0.12 2.22
CA ALA A 43 2.81 0.15 3.62
C ALA A 43 1.70 -0.37 4.55
N LEU A 44 0.43 -0.17 4.17
CA LEU A 44 -0.71 -0.69 4.93
C LEU A 44 -0.74 -2.22 4.94
N PHE A 45 -0.57 -2.87 3.79
CA PHE A 45 -0.56 -4.34 3.74
C PHE A 45 0.60 -4.96 4.50
N THR A 46 1.80 -4.35 4.44
CA THR A 46 2.95 -4.78 5.24
C THR A 46 2.66 -4.63 6.74
N ARG A 47 2.08 -3.51 7.16
CA ARG A 47 1.67 -3.28 8.56
C ARG A 47 0.63 -4.30 9.04
N PHE A 48 -0.28 -4.73 8.17
CA PHE A 48 -1.33 -5.70 8.51
C PHE A 48 -0.91 -7.16 8.28
N GLY A 49 0.32 -7.44 7.84
CA GLY A 49 0.77 -8.81 7.53
C GLY A 49 0.11 -9.43 6.30
N ALA A 50 -0.55 -8.63 5.45
CA ALA A 50 -1.27 -9.05 4.26
C ALA A 50 -0.31 -9.27 3.07
N GLN A 51 0.62 -10.21 3.20
CA GLN A 51 1.81 -10.33 2.34
C GLN A 51 1.47 -10.49 0.84
N ALA A 52 0.46 -11.29 0.48
CA ALA A 52 0.06 -11.46 -0.92
C ALA A 52 -0.35 -10.14 -1.59
N PHE A 53 -1.01 -9.24 -0.84
CA PHE A 53 -1.37 -7.91 -1.32
C PHE A 53 -0.17 -6.96 -1.33
N ALA A 54 0.71 -7.05 -0.33
CA ALA A 54 1.94 -6.26 -0.29
C ALA A 54 2.84 -6.57 -1.50
N GLU A 55 3.01 -7.84 -1.85
CA GLU A 55 3.77 -8.29 -3.02
C GLU A 55 3.12 -7.83 -4.34
N ARG A 56 1.78 -7.87 -4.41
CA ARG A 56 1.05 -7.33 -5.57
C ARG A 56 1.31 -5.84 -5.75
N ALA A 57 1.24 -5.05 -4.69
CA ALA A 57 1.57 -3.62 -4.74
C ALA A 57 3.00 -3.36 -5.25
N VAL A 58 3.98 -4.19 -4.83
CA VAL A 58 5.37 -4.11 -5.34
C VAL A 58 5.46 -4.41 -6.83
N ARG A 59 4.74 -5.43 -7.34
CA ARG A 59 4.70 -5.73 -8.79
C ARG A 59 4.14 -4.55 -9.59
N GLU A 60 3.09 -3.93 -9.08
CA GLU A 60 2.46 -2.77 -9.71
C GLU A 60 3.37 -1.53 -9.67
N LEU A 61 4.07 -1.28 -8.56
CA LEU A 61 5.07 -0.21 -8.47
C LEU A 61 6.19 -0.40 -9.49
N ARG A 62 6.74 -1.62 -9.62
CA ARG A 62 7.75 -1.94 -10.64
C ARG A 62 7.24 -1.67 -12.05
N ALA A 63 5.98 -1.97 -12.33
CA ALA A 63 5.35 -1.70 -13.62
C ALA A 63 5.17 -0.19 -13.91
N THR A 64 5.28 0.69 -12.92
CA THR A 64 5.34 2.15 -13.15
C THR A 64 6.75 2.66 -13.49
N GLY A 65 7.75 1.77 -13.55
CA GLY A 65 9.17 2.11 -13.71
C GLY A 65 9.86 2.45 -12.39
N GLU A 66 9.22 2.20 -11.24
CA GLU A 66 9.82 2.44 -9.94
C GLU A 66 10.64 1.22 -9.46
N THR A 67 11.91 1.46 -9.13
CA THR A 67 12.70 0.49 -8.37
C THR A 67 12.32 0.61 -6.89
N VAL A 68 11.39 -0.23 -6.44
CA VAL A 68 11.04 -0.32 -5.01
C VAL A 68 12.24 -0.88 -4.25
N ALA A 69 13.04 -0.01 -3.64
CA ALA A 69 14.02 -0.42 -2.65
C ALA A 69 13.26 -0.97 -1.44
N ARG A 70 13.68 -2.14 -0.97
CA ARG A 70 13.11 -2.82 0.20
C ARG A 70 13.53 -2.10 1.48
N ARG A 71 13.10 -0.85 1.67
CA ARG A 71 13.48 0.00 2.82
C ARG A 71 12.34 0.86 3.36
N ASP A 72 11.10 0.38 3.32
CA ASP A 72 9.98 1.09 3.98
C ASP A 72 9.42 0.28 5.16
N ALA A 73 10.30 -0.08 6.09
CA ALA A 73 9.92 -0.43 7.47
C ALA A 73 10.25 0.72 8.46
N ALA A 74 10.95 1.76 8.01
CA ALA A 74 11.45 2.83 8.89
C ALA A 74 10.41 3.91 9.23
N ALA A 75 9.28 4.00 8.51
CA ALA A 75 8.22 4.98 8.81
C ALA A 75 7.33 4.59 10.01
N VAL A 76 7.69 3.55 10.78
CA VAL A 76 7.00 3.14 12.01
C VAL A 76 7.58 3.82 13.26
N ALA A 77 8.74 4.47 13.17
CA ALA A 77 9.39 5.10 14.33
C ALA A 77 8.86 6.51 14.69
N ALA A 78 7.87 7.05 13.98
CA ALA A 78 7.34 8.40 14.24
C ALA A 78 5.96 8.41 14.93
N LEU A 79 5.52 7.30 15.51
CA LEU A 79 4.28 7.25 16.29
C LEU A 79 4.56 6.79 17.73
N THR A 80 5.12 7.67 18.55
CA THR A 80 4.84 7.86 20.00
C THR A 80 5.60 9.11 20.49
N PRO A 81 5.12 9.88 21.48
CA PRO A 81 4.23 9.51 22.59
C PRO A 81 2.73 9.75 22.34
#